data_AF-W5SR71-F1
#
_entry.id   AF-W5SR71-F1
#
_cell.length_a   1.000
_cell.length_b   1.000
_cell.length_c   1.000
_cell.angle_alpha   90.00
_cell.angle_beta   90.00
_cell.angle_gamma   90.00
#
_symmetry.space_group_name_H-M   'P 1'
#
loop_
_entity.id
_entity.type
_entity.pdbx_description
1 polymer ?
#
loop_
_entity_poly.entity_id
_entity_poly.type
_entity_poly.pdbx_seq_one_letter_code
_entity_poly.pdbx_strand_id
1 'polypeptide(L)'
;MSKNNITKINNGAKRMNHQDLYTQQAIKGLEAFIPAPESDNNKQTNVSKMSKIGRKLPGIKKNEYFKFNSKVDFSIQREGLKRFGASEVGSIFLGAEAATELIISRVLKSFGKEVPYKDNLHIKKGKALENLGFDEFLRIYSDNIQVLHKNKYANGIDKYNYFKRVGLGDNLVGATIDGWFINNQGEAELLEIKCSESNYLTSAITEYNQTGNFLDSKYFFKYYVQAQVQLACTGLSKCNLFFLIGDEPINCVIERNNGFIGKV
;
A
#
# COMPACT_ATOMS: atom_id res chain seq x y z
N MET A 1 -61.51 -45.34 -9.89
CA MET A 1 -60.40 -44.85 -10.74
C MET A 1 -60.34 -43.34 -10.65
N SER A 2 -59.33 -42.79 -9.98
CA SER A 2 -58.91 -41.39 -10.14
C SER A 2 -57.40 -41.36 -9.90
N LYS A 3 -56.65 -40.92 -10.91
CA LYS A 3 -55.18 -41.00 -10.95
C LYS A 3 -54.60 -39.84 -10.15
N ASN A 4 -53.90 -40.17 -9.05
CA ASN A 4 -52.99 -39.25 -8.36
C ASN A 4 -51.76 -39.02 -9.24
N ASN A 5 -51.59 -37.80 -9.76
CA ASN A 5 -50.34 -37.37 -10.36
C ASN A 5 -49.59 -36.45 -9.39
N ILE A 6 -48.56 -37.03 -8.79
CA ILE A 6 -47.55 -36.37 -7.96
C ILE A 6 -46.69 -35.48 -8.88
N THR A 7 -46.76 -34.17 -8.69
CA THR A 7 -45.84 -33.21 -9.33
C THR A 7 -44.47 -33.29 -8.66
N LYS A 8 -43.51 -33.89 -9.37
CA LYS A 8 -42.08 -33.84 -9.04
C LYS A 8 -41.58 -32.39 -9.14
N ILE A 9 -41.15 -31.82 -8.02
CA ILE A 9 -40.36 -30.58 -7.98
C ILE A 9 -38.92 -30.94 -8.34
N ASN A 10 -38.51 -30.66 -9.57
CA ASN A 10 -37.10 -30.70 -9.96
C ASN A 10 -36.44 -29.39 -9.57
N ASN A 11 -35.71 -29.39 -8.44
CA ASN A 11 -34.73 -28.35 -8.10
C ASN A 11 -33.52 -28.49 -9.03
N GLY A 12 -33.64 -27.97 -10.25
CA GLY A 12 -32.52 -27.72 -11.13
C GLY A 12 -31.84 -26.41 -10.74
N ALA A 13 -30.76 -26.48 -9.97
CA ALA A 13 -29.87 -25.34 -9.75
C ALA A 13 -29.29 -24.90 -11.11
N LYS A 14 -29.83 -23.82 -11.69
CA LYS A 14 -29.25 -23.17 -12.86
C LYS A 14 -27.91 -22.58 -12.44
N ARG A 15 -26.82 -23.08 -13.04
CA ARG A 15 -25.51 -22.43 -13.03
C ARG A 15 -25.67 -21.04 -13.66
N MET A 16 -25.51 -19.98 -12.88
CA MET A 16 -25.42 -18.61 -13.37
C MET A 16 -24.13 -18.45 -14.18
N ASN A 17 -24.27 -18.05 -15.44
CA ASN A 17 -23.14 -17.64 -16.26
C ASN A 17 -22.70 -16.23 -15.85
N HIS A 18 -21.39 -15.99 -15.80
CA HIS A 18 -20.76 -14.71 -15.42
C HIS A 18 -21.19 -13.49 -16.26
N GLN A 19 -21.94 -13.69 -17.35
CA GLN A 19 -22.43 -12.62 -18.23
C GLN A 19 -23.64 -11.87 -17.65
N ASP A 20 -24.38 -12.45 -16.69
CA ASP A 20 -25.63 -11.87 -16.16
C ASP A 20 -25.39 -10.80 -15.07
N LEU A 21 -24.13 -10.52 -14.71
CA LEU A 21 -23.75 -9.62 -13.62
C LEU A 21 -23.60 -8.13 -14.03
N TYR A 22 -23.71 -7.78 -15.31
CA TYR A 22 -23.40 -6.43 -15.80
C TYR A 22 -24.49 -5.71 -16.59
N THR A 23 -25.74 -6.12 -16.47
CA THR A 23 -26.86 -5.34 -17.01
C THR A 23 -27.68 -4.79 -15.85
N GLN A 24 -27.21 -3.67 -15.26
CA GLN A 24 -28.13 -2.83 -14.50
C GLN A 24 -29.28 -2.47 -15.44
N GLN A 25 -30.49 -2.92 -15.12
CA GLN A 25 -31.67 -2.43 -15.82
C GLN A 25 -31.72 -0.91 -15.59
N ALA A 26 -31.43 -0.14 -16.63
CA ALA A 26 -31.63 1.29 -16.62
C ALA A 26 -33.08 1.57 -16.18
N ILE A 27 -33.26 2.46 -15.22
CA ILE A 27 -34.59 2.90 -14.81
C ILE A 27 -35.21 3.62 -16.02
N LYS A 28 -36.31 3.06 -16.54
CA LYS A 28 -37.05 3.61 -17.68
C LYS A 28 -37.36 5.09 -17.44
N GLY A 29 -36.96 5.96 -18.37
CA GLY A 29 -37.19 7.41 -18.31
C GLY A 29 -36.03 8.26 -17.78
N LEU A 30 -34.91 7.64 -17.39
CA LEU A 30 -33.67 8.33 -17.00
C LEU A 30 -32.53 8.10 -18.02
N GLU A 31 -32.83 7.57 -19.21
CA GLU A 31 -31.81 7.26 -20.23
C GLU A 31 -31.03 8.50 -20.67
N ALA A 32 -31.66 9.69 -20.63
CA ALA A 32 -31.03 10.98 -20.94
C ALA A 32 -30.02 11.47 -19.88
N PHE A 33 -30.00 10.87 -18.70
CA PHE A 33 -29.06 11.17 -17.62
C PHE A 33 -27.92 10.16 -17.51
N ILE A 34 -27.94 9.10 -18.32
CA ILE A 34 -26.79 8.20 -18.46
C ILE A 34 -25.73 9.00 -19.21
N PRO A 35 -24.60 9.37 -18.58
CA PRO A 35 -23.53 10.04 -19.28
C PRO A 35 -23.11 9.11 -20.43
N ALA A 36 -22.97 9.67 -21.65
CA ALA A 36 -22.28 8.95 -22.71
C ALA A 36 -20.93 8.49 -22.12
N PRO A 37 -20.53 7.22 -22.29
CA PRO A 37 -19.26 6.76 -21.75
C PRO A 37 -18.19 7.70 -22.26
N GLU A 38 -17.61 8.51 -21.37
CA GLU A 38 -16.44 9.31 -21.70
C GLU A 38 -15.45 8.30 -22.26
N SER A 39 -15.01 8.53 -23.51
CA SER A 39 -14.03 7.66 -24.13
C SER A 39 -12.86 7.53 -23.17
N ASP A 40 -12.56 6.30 -22.76
CA ASP A 40 -11.56 5.84 -21.79
C ASP A 40 -10.10 6.19 -22.20
N ASN A 41 -9.89 7.29 -22.94
CA ASN A 41 -8.59 7.80 -23.38
C ASN A 41 -7.67 8.07 -22.18
N ASN A 42 -8.22 8.48 -21.04
CA ASN A 42 -7.48 8.63 -19.78
C ASN A 42 -7.06 7.27 -19.18
N LYS A 43 -7.88 6.22 -19.26
CA LYS A 43 -7.43 4.88 -18.83
C LYS A 43 -6.29 4.37 -19.71
N GLN A 44 -6.38 4.56 -21.03
CA GLN A 44 -5.39 4.03 -21.95
C GLN A 44 -4.04 4.74 -21.84
N THR A 45 -4.04 6.06 -21.58
CA THR A 45 -2.83 6.83 -21.26
C THR A 45 -2.27 6.49 -19.86
N ASN A 46 -3.11 6.27 -18.85
CA ASN A 46 -2.67 5.90 -17.50
C ASN A 46 -2.04 4.49 -17.44
N VAL A 47 -2.59 3.51 -18.18
CA VAL A 47 -1.96 2.18 -18.32
C VAL A 47 -0.57 2.27 -18.95
N SER A 48 -0.33 3.25 -19.83
CA SER A 48 0.99 3.44 -20.47
C SER A 48 2.09 3.94 -19.50
N LYS A 49 1.70 4.64 -18.43
CA LYS A 49 2.65 5.17 -17.42
C LYS A 49 2.98 4.17 -16.32
N MET A 50 2.20 3.11 -16.17
CA MET A 50 2.50 2.02 -15.25
C MET A 50 3.57 1.10 -15.85
N SER A 51 4.73 1.03 -15.22
CA SER A 51 5.82 0.18 -15.70
C SER A 51 5.69 -1.28 -15.26
N LYS A 52 6.59 -2.14 -15.78
CA LYS A 52 6.78 -3.49 -15.25
C LYS A 52 7.22 -3.45 -13.78
N ILE A 53 6.56 -4.27 -12.97
CA ILE A 53 6.84 -4.43 -11.53
C ILE A 53 8.31 -4.77 -11.29
N GLY A 54 8.92 -4.14 -10.29
CA GLY A 54 10.22 -4.59 -9.77
C GLY A 54 11.46 -3.91 -10.27
N ARG A 55 11.29 -2.73 -10.87
CA ARG A 55 12.41 -1.87 -11.22
C ARG A 55 13.14 -1.44 -9.95
N LYS A 56 14.46 -1.65 -9.95
CA LYS A 56 15.36 -1.17 -8.89
C LYS A 56 15.30 0.35 -8.84
N LEU A 57 15.21 0.90 -7.63
CA LEU A 57 15.28 2.34 -7.39
C LEU A 57 16.62 2.91 -7.88
N PRO A 58 16.63 4.05 -8.60
CA PRO A 58 17.86 4.73 -9.01
C PRO A 58 18.72 5.14 -7.81
N GLY A 59 20.03 5.27 -7.99
CA GLY A 59 20.94 5.78 -6.96
C GLY A 59 21.29 4.83 -5.81
N ILE A 60 20.65 3.66 -5.70
CA ILE A 60 20.93 2.66 -4.66
C ILE A 60 22.12 1.77 -5.04
N LYS A 61 23.13 1.63 -4.17
CA LYS A 61 24.27 0.71 -4.39
C LYS A 61 23.89 -0.74 -4.12
N LYS A 62 24.63 -1.70 -4.69
CA LYS A 62 24.36 -3.16 -4.55
C LYS A 62 24.32 -3.64 -3.09
N ASN A 63 25.11 -3.03 -2.23
CA ASN A 63 25.20 -3.35 -0.80
C ASN A 63 24.17 -2.60 0.06
N GLU A 64 23.33 -1.74 -0.51
CA GLU A 64 22.35 -0.89 0.21
C GLU A 64 20.90 -1.39 0.10
N TYR A 65 20.71 -2.50 -0.63
CA TYR A 65 19.44 -3.21 -0.68
C TYR A 65 19.67 -4.71 -0.69
N PHE A 66 18.62 -5.45 -0.33
CA PHE A 66 18.51 -6.88 -0.53
C PHE A 66 17.44 -7.15 -1.57
N LYS A 67 17.74 -8.03 -2.53
CA LYS A 67 16.78 -8.45 -3.55
C LYS A 67 16.12 -9.74 -3.12
N PHE A 68 14.81 -9.72 -2.91
CA PHE A 68 14.05 -10.93 -2.64
C PHE A 68 14.09 -11.88 -3.84
N ASN A 69 14.23 -13.17 -3.55
CA ASN A 69 14.11 -14.25 -4.51
C ASN A 69 12.64 -14.57 -4.72
N SER A 70 12.14 -14.38 -5.93
CA SER A 70 10.74 -14.65 -6.27
C SER A 70 10.34 -16.13 -6.20
N LYS A 71 11.31 -17.04 -6.05
CA LYS A 71 11.07 -18.50 -5.91
C LYS A 71 10.96 -18.95 -4.45
N VAL A 72 11.23 -18.07 -3.48
CA VAL A 72 11.18 -18.38 -2.05
C VAL A 72 10.02 -17.58 -1.45
N ASP A 73 9.31 -18.19 -0.50
CA ASP A 73 8.23 -17.49 0.20
C ASP A 73 8.75 -16.21 0.88
N PHE A 74 7.98 -15.14 0.75
CA PHE A 74 8.38 -13.84 1.27
C PHE A 74 8.45 -13.81 2.79
N SER A 75 7.53 -14.49 3.49
CA SER A 75 7.56 -14.56 4.96
C SER A 75 8.86 -15.18 5.45
N ILE A 76 9.32 -16.26 4.81
CA ILE A 76 10.60 -16.92 5.11
C ILE A 76 11.78 -15.96 4.89
N GLN A 77 11.80 -15.26 3.75
CA GLN A 77 12.88 -14.31 3.46
C GLN A 77 12.86 -13.11 4.39
N ARG A 78 11.67 -12.62 4.78
CA ARG A 78 11.47 -11.52 5.71
C ARG A 78 11.87 -11.91 7.13
N GLU A 79 11.59 -13.14 7.58
CA GLU A 79 12.06 -13.64 8.87
C GLU A 79 13.58 -13.69 8.95
N GLY A 80 14.25 -14.01 7.84
CA GLY A 80 15.69 -13.92 7.69
C GLY A 80 16.26 -12.50 7.81
N LEU A 81 15.45 -11.45 7.66
CA LEU A 81 15.88 -10.07 7.86
C LEU A 81 15.91 -9.79 9.37
N LYS A 82 17.12 -9.66 9.94
CA LYS A 82 17.36 -9.34 11.37
C LYS A 82 17.13 -7.86 11.75
N ARG A 83 16.36 -7.10 10.95
CA ARG A 83 16.14 -5.65 11.12
C ARG A 83 14.66 -5.35 11.43
N PHE A 84 14.39 -4.20 12.01
CA PHE A 84 13.05 -3.64 12.13
C PHE A 84 12.61 -3.03 10.79
N GLY A 85 11.36 -3.22 10.43
CA GLY A 85 10.72 -2.56 9.29
C GLY A 85 10.32 -1.12 9.62
N ALA A 86 10.27 -0.25 8.61
CA ALA A 86 9.82 1.13 8.76
C ALA A 86 8.44 1.26 9.46
N SER A 87 7.49 0.37 9.14
CA SER A 87 6.16 0.35 9.78
C SER A 87 6.18 -0.16 11.23
N GLU A 88 7.15 -1.00 11.59
CA GLU A 88 7.38 -1.45 12.96
C GLU A 88 7.97 -0.30 13.79
N VAL A 89 8.95 0.42 13.24
CA VAL A 89 9.52 1.62 13.88
C VAL A 89 8.42 2.65 14.13
N GLY A 90 7.57 2.96 13.14
CA GLY A 90 6.45 3.87 13.35
C GLY A 90 5.47 3.40 14.43
N SER A 91 5.32 2.09 14.64
CA SER A 91 4.44 1.54 15.68
C SER A 91 5.00 1.70 17.09
N ILE A 92 6.32 1.80 17.27
CA ILE A 92 6.95 2.10 18.58
C ILE A 92 6.44 3.44 19.14
N PHE A 93 6.20 4.41 18.26
CA PHE A 93 5.70 5.74 18.63
C PHE A 93 4.19 5.76 18.97
N LEU A 94 3.50 4.62 18.87
CA LEU A 94 2.14 4.47 19.39
C LEU A 94 2.11 4.28 20.92
N GLY A 95 3.25 4.26 21.60
CA GLY A 95 3.34 4.25 23.06
C GLY A 95 3.95 2.97 23.62
N ALA A 96 4.14 2.96 24.94
CA ALA A 96 4.91 1.93 25.64
C ALA A 96 4.40 0.50 25.40
N GLU A 97 3.08 0.31 25.35
CA GLU A 97 2.47 -1.01 25.11
C GLU A 97 2.80 -1.56 23.72
N ALA A 98 2.57 -0.76 22.66
CA ALA A 98 2.87 -1.16 21.29
C ALA A 98 4.37 -1.42 21.07
N ALA A 99 5.23 -0.60 21.68
CA ALA A 99 6.67 -0.83 21.67
C ALA A 99 7.06 -2.13 22.38
N THR A 100 6.46 -2.40 23.54
CA THR A 100 6.71 -3.62 24.32
C THR A 100 6.28 -4.87 23.57
N GLU A 101 5.09 -4.87 22.96
CA GLU A 101 4.59 -6.00 22.18
C GLU A 101 5.52 -6.33 21.00
N LEU A 102 6.02 -5.30 20.30
CA LEU A 102 6.99 -5.45 19.22
C LEU A 102 8.34 -6.02 19.72
N ILE A 103 8.89 -5.48 20.81
CA ILE A 103 10.16 -5.93 21.38
C ILE A 103 10.07 -7.37 21.85
N ILE A 104 9.01 -7.72 22.61
CA ILE A 104 8.77 -9.09 23.09
C ILE A 104 8.66 -10.05 21.89
N SER A 105 7.87 -9.69 20.88
CA SER A 105 7.76 -10.48 19.65
C SER A 105 9.12 -10.73 18.99
N ARG A 106 9.98 -9.70 18.95
CA ARG A 106 11.31 -9.82 18.34
C ARG A 106 12.26 -10.70 19.15
N VAL A 107 12.24 -10.57 20.48
CA VAL A 107 13.02 -11.40 21.40
C VAL A 107 12.58 -12.86 21.31
N LEU A 108 11.28 -13.14 21.34
CA LEU A 108 10.74 -14.50 21.20
C LEU A 108 11.17 -15.14 19.88
N LYS A 109 11.05 -14.42 18.76
CA LYS A 109 11.54 -14.90 17.46
C LYS A 109 13.05 -15.19 17.45
N SER A 110 13.85 -14.39 18.16
CA SER A 110 15.30 -14.64 18.26
C SER A 110 15.64 -15.94 19.01
N PHE A 111 14.76 -16.40 19.90
CA PHE A 111 14.84 -17.71 20.56
C PHE A 111 14.18 -18.85 19.75
N GLY A 112 13.78 -18.61 18.51
CA GLY A 112 13.07 -19.58 17.67
C GLY A 112 11.66 -19.91 18.18
N LYS A 113 11.06 -19.04 18.99
CA LYS A 113 9.68 -19.21 19.45
C LYS A 113 8.73 -18.65 18.41
N GLU A 114 7.70 -19.43 18.11
CA GLU A 114 6.61 -19.00 17.24
C GLU A 114 5.83 -17.88 17.94
N VAL A 115 5.74 -16.73 17.30
CA VAL A 115 4.87 -15.63 17.74
C VAL A 115 3.65 -15.67 16.82
N PRO A 116 2.44 -15.92 17.34
CA PRO A 116 1.25 -16.02 16.50
C PRO A 116 1.09 -14.75 15.67
N TYR A 117 1.22 -14.88 14.35
CA TYR A 117 0.91 -13.79 13.46
C TYR A 117 -0.62 -13.63 13.42
N LYS A 118 -1.13 -12.57 14.04
CA LYS A 118 -2.55 -12.22 13.90
C LYS A 118 -2.78 -11.68 12.49
N ASP A 119 -3.13 -12.58 11.59
CA ASP A 119 -3.60 -12.25 10.25
C ASP A 119 -4.95 -11.55 10.37
N ASN A 120 -4.93 -10.22 10.53
CA ASN A 120 -6.13 -9.42 10.76
C ASN A 120 -6.75 -8.98 9.42
N LEU A 121 -8.08 -8.85 9.40
CA LEU A 121 -8.84 -8.48 8.21
C LEU A 121 -8.35 -7.15 7.60
N HIS A 122 -7.88 -6.22 8.42
CA HIS A 122 -7.31 -4.95 7.99
C HIS A 122 -6.11 -5.13 7.03
N ILE A 123 -5.17 -6.03 7.35
CA ILE A 123 -4.03 -6.32 6.49
C ILE A 123 -4.48 -6.99 5.18
N LYS A 124 -5.47 -7.89 5.24
CA LYS A 124 -6.04 -8.54 4.05
C LYS A 124 -6.70 -7.54 3.11
N LYS A 125 -7.51 -6.63 3.66
CA LYS A 125 -8.13 -5.52 2.94
C LYS A 125 -7.07 -4.65 2.27
N GLY A 126 -6.06 -4.21 3.03
CA GLY A 126 -4.97 -3.39 2.49
C GLY A 126 -4.26 -4.06 1.31
N LYS A 127 -3.92 -5.34 1.42
CA LYS A 127 -3.30 -6.09 0.32
C LYS A 127 -4.20 -6.21 -0.91
N ALA A 128 -5.50 -6.44 -0.73
CA ALA A 128 -6.44 -6.56 -1.83
C ALA A 128 -6.67 -5.24 -2.57
N LEU A 129 -6.62 -4.12 -1.85
CA LEU A 129 -6.89 -2.77 -2.38
C LEU A 129 -5.63 -2.03 -2.84
N GLU A 130 -4.42 -2.55 -2.60
CA GLU A 130 -3.17 -1.89 -2.94
C GLU A 130 -3.08 -1.55 -4.45
N ASN A 131 -3.55 -2.46 -5.33
CA ASN A 131 -3.60 -2.19 -6.77
C ASN A 131 -4.54 -1.05 -7.14
N LEU A 132 -5.72 -1.00 -6.51
CA LEU A 132 -6.65 0.10 -6.69
C LEU A 132 -5.99 1.42 -6.28
N GLY A 133 -5.22 1.42 -5.19
CA GLY A 133 -4.45 2.59 -4.76
C GLY A 133 -3.47 3.09 -5.82
N PHE A 134 -2.75 2.20 -6.50
CA PHE A 134 -1.86 2.60 -7.59
C PHE A 134 -2.63 3.18 -8.78
N ASP A 135 -3.76 2.56 -9.13
CA ASP A 135 -4.56 2.97 -10.28
C ASP A 135 -5.22 4.33 -10.02
N GLU A 136 -5.73 4.57 -8.80
CA GLU A 136 -6.25 5.86 -8.36
C GLU A 136 -5.18 6.94 -8.26
N PHE A 137 -3.99 6.60 -7.75
CA PHE A 137 -2.86 7.53 -7.72
C PHE A 137 -2.49 8.00 -9.14
N LEU A 138 -2.41 7.08 -10.10
CA LEU A 138 -2.20 7.46 -11.50
C LEU A 138 -3.38 8.25 -12.05
N ARG A 139 -4.62 7.86 -11.77
CA ARG A 139 -5.80 8.59 -12.25
C ARG A 139 -5.76 10.07 -11.86
N ILE A 140 -5.32 10.38 -10.64
CA ILE A 140 -5.30 11.74 -10.09
C ILE A 140 -4.03 12.50 -10.51
N TYR A 141 -2.87 11.83 -10.51
CA TYR A 141 -1.57 12.49 -10.65
C TYR A 141 -0.85 12.18 -11.96
N SER A 142 -1.50 11.52 -12.93
CA SER A 142 -0.87 11.09 -14.19
C SER A 142 -0.13 12.21 -14.88
N ASP A 143 -0.70 13.41 -14.96
CA ASP A 143 -0.08 14.55 -15.64
C ASP A 143 1.25 14.97 -15.04
N ASN A 144 1.48 14.68 -13.75
CA ASN A 144 2.70 15.03 -13.01
C ASN A 144 3.73 13.89 -12.95
N ILE A 145 3.40 12.74 -13.53
CA ILE A 145 4.19 11.51 -13.44
C ILE A 145 4.65 11.13 -14.85
N GLN A 146 5.95 10.85 -14.98
CA GLN A 146 6.50 10.26 -16.20
C GLN A 146 6.29 8.75 -16.22
N VAL A 147 6.60 8.08 -15.11
CA VAL A 147 6.46 6.62 -14.97
C VAL A 147 6.31 6.22 -13.51
N LEU A 148 5.47 5.23 -13.25
CA LEU A 148 5.27 4.63 -11.93
C LEU A 148 5.76 3.18 -11.88
N HIS A 149 6.49 2.84 -10.83
CA HIS A 149 7.09 1.53 -10.59
C HIS A 149 6.52 0.90 -9.32
N LYS A 150 5.70 -0.16 -9.47
CA LYS A 150 5.27 -1.00 -8.35
C LYS A 150 6.45 -1.85 -7.84
N ASN A 151 6.63 -1.92 -6.53
CA ASN A 151 7.61 -2.79 -5.88
C ASN A 151 6.99 -4.13 -5.45
N LYS A 152 5.68 -4.13 -5.16
CA LYS A 152 4.88 -5.28 -4.74
C LYS A 152 4.05 -5.89 -5.88
N TYR A 153 3.68 -7.17 -5.73
CA TYR A 153 2.74 -7.87 -6.61
C TYR A 153 1.30 -7.60 -6.19
N ALA A 154 0.36 -7.91 -7.08
CA ALA A 154 -1.08 -7.88 -6.83
C ALA A 154 -1.55 -8.65 -5.58
N ASN A 155 -0.73 -9.58 -5.07
CA ASN A 155 -1.03 -10.37 -3.87
C ASN A 155 -0.28 -9.85 -2.62
N GLY A 156 0.29 -8.64 -2.66
CA GLY A 156 1.01 -8.01 -1.55
C GLY A 156 2.37 -8.63 -1.21
N ILE A 157 3.00 -9.32 -2.17
CA ILE A 157 4.34 -9.92 -2.01
C ILE A 157 5.39 -8.93 -2.52
N ASP A 158 6.29 -8.48 -1.64
CA ASP A 158 7.47 -7.69 -1.99
C ASP A 158 8.40 -8.56 -2.84
N LYS A 159 8.63 -8.18 -4.11
CA LYS A 159 9.39 -9.08 -4.99
C LYS A 159 10.80 -8.63 -5.32
N TYR A 160 11.20 -7.40 -4.95
CA TYR A 160 12.44 -6.89 -5.51
C TYR A 160 13.36 -6.16 -4.56
N ASN A 161 12.90 -5.32 -3.63
CA ASN A 161 13.85 -4.57 -2.83
C ASN A 161 13.41 -4.41 -1.37
N TYR A 162 14.28 -4.86 -0.49
CA TYR A 162 14.36 -4.39 0.89
C TYR A 162 15.52 -3.41 0.98
N PHE A 163 15.22 -2.15 1.25
CA PHE A 163 16.19 -1.07 1.33
C PHE A 163 16.71 -0.94 2.76
N LYS A 164 17.99 -0.67 2.91
CA LYS A 164 18.63 -0.62 4.23
C LYS A 164 19.62 0.54 4.36
N ARG A 165 19.44 1.66 3.64
CA ARG A 165 20.45 2.73 3.69
C ARG A 165 20.24 3.67 4.87
N VAL A 166 21.09 3.64 5.88
CA VAL A 166 21.31 4.81 6.75
C VAL A 166 22.80 4.86 7.09
N GLY A 167 23.51 5.89 6.64
CA GLY A 167 24.84 6.30 7.11
C GLY A 167 26.01 5.29 7.07
N LEU A 168 26.35 4.73 5.90
CA LEU A 168 27.56 3.93 5.57
C LEU A 168 27.88 2.66 6.42
N GLY A 169 27.20 2.42 7.54
CA GLY A 169 27.39 1.24 8.43
C GLY A 169 26.21 0.26 8.43
N ASP A 170 26.30 -0.78 9.27
CA ASP A 170 25.18 -1.70 9.50
C ASP A 170 24.13 -1.04 10.41
N ASN A 171 22.85 -1.13 10.03
CA ASN A 171 21.74 -0.52 10.75
C ASN A 171 20.71 -1.56 11.19
N LEU A 172 20.02 -1.25 12.28
CA LEU A 172 18.96 -2.10 12.84
C LEU A 172 17.64 -1.97 12.09
N VAL A 173 17.54 -1.05 11.12
CA VAL A 173 16.29 -0.68 10.45
C VAL A 173 16.44 -0.83 8.94
N GLY A 174 15.38 -1.29 8.29
CA GLY A 174 15.23 -1.21 6.85
C GLY A 174 13.78 -1.10 6.43
N ALA A 175 13.56 -0.98 5.14
CA ALA A 175 12.27 -0.61 4.58
C ALA A 175 11.94 -1.42 3.33
N THR A 176 10.68 -1.86 3.25
CA THR A 176 10.02 -2.07 1.97
C THR A 176 9.18 -0.83 1.66
N ILE A 177 8.89 -0.65 0.38
CA ILE A 177 8.04 0.43 -0.14
C ILE A 177 6.99 -0.22 -1.04
N ASP A 178 5.84 0.41 -1.21
CA ASP A 178 4.82 -0.08 -2.13
C ASP A 178 5.24 0.19 -3.58
N GLY A 179 5.70 1.41 -3.86
CA GLY A 179 6.22 1.80 -5.16
C GLY A 179 7.06 3.07 -5.14
N TRP A 180 7.46 3.50 -6.32
CA TRP A 180 8.15 4.77 -6.55
C TRP A 180 7.88 5.25 -7.97
N PHE A 181 8.00 6.54 -8.23
CA PHE A 181 7.77 7.12 -9.56
C PHE A 181 8.81 8.17 -9.91
N ILE A 182 8.88 8.53 -11.19
CA ILE A 182 9.60 9.69 -11.68
C ILE A 182 8.60 10.82 -11.94
N ASN A 183 8.77 11.96 -11.27
CA ASN A 183 7.95 13.14 -11.48
C ASN A 183 8.33 13.86 -12.80
N ASN A 184 7.56 14.87 -13.21
CA ASN A 184 7.84 15.60 -14.45
C ASN A 184 9.19 16.32 -14.48
N GLN A 185 9.78 16.59 -13.31
CA GLN A 185 11.12 17.17 -13.17
C GLN A 185 12.24 16.13 -13.29
N GLY A 186 11.89 14.84 -13.47
CA GLY A 186 12.85 13.75 -13.57
C GLY A 186 13.35 13.24 -12.22
N GLU A 187 12.75 13.67 -11.12
CA GLU A 187 13.13 13.26 -9.76
C GLU A 187 12.37 12.00 -9.33
N ALA A 188 13.05 11.13 -8.60
CA ALA A 188 12.45 9.92 -8.05
C ALA A 188 11.79 10.19 -6.69
N GLU A 189 10.54 9.80 -6.54
CA GLU A 189 9.76 9.93 -5.30
C GLU A 189 9.19 8.58 -4.86
N LEU A 190 9.11 8.36 -3.55
CA LEU A 190 8.46 7.17 -3.00
C LEU A 190 6.95 7.29 -3.06
N LEU A 191 6.27 6.15 -3.19
CA LEU A 191 4.84 6.00 -3.03
C LEU A 191 4.57 4.89 -2.01
N GLU A 192 3.84 5.24 -0.96
CA GLU A 192 3.31 4.31 0.03
C GLU A 192 1.78 4.43 0.03
N ILE A 193 1.09 3.31 -0.13
CA ILE A 193 -0.35 3.22 -0.21
C ILE A 193 -0.89 2.70 1.11
N LYS A 194 -1.85 3.42 1.68
CA LYS A 194 -2.56 3.04 2.89
C LYS A 194 -4.04 2.90 2.59
N CYS A 195 -4.67 1.90 3.19
CA CYS A 195 -6.12 1.76 3.18
C CYS A 195 -6.61 1.90 4.62
N SER A 196 -7.58 2.77 4.85
CA SER A 196 -8.17 2.97 6.17
C SER A 196 -9.66 3.22 6.08
N GLU A 197 -10.39 2.86 7.12
CA GLU A 197 -11.81 3.21 7.29
C GLU A 197 -11.95 4.38 8.29
N SER A 198 -10.83 4.96 8.75
CA SER A 198 -10.82 5.96 9.81
C SER A 198 -10.91 7.36 9.24
N ASN A 199 -12.11 7.95 9.31
CA ASN A 199 -12.35 9.35 8.90
C ASN A 199 -11.52 10.36 9.72
N TYR A 200 -11.07 9.99 10.92
CA TYR A 200 -10.16 10.82 11.73
C TYR A 200 -8.80 11.06 11.04
N LEU A 201 -8.33 10.13 10.21
CA LEU A 201 -7.11 10.34 9.43
C LEU A 201 -7.28 11.44 8.37
N THR A 202 -8.48 11.61 7.79
CA THR A 202 -8.75 12.65 6.80
C THR A 202 -8.46 14.04 7.36
N SER A 203 -8.95 14.35 8.57
CA SER A 203 -8.70 15.63 9.22
C SER A 203 -7.22 15.86 9.51
N ALA A 204 -6.52 14.84 10.05
CA ALA A 204 -5.10 14.94 10.35
C ALA A 204 -4.23 15.15 9.10
N ILE A 205 -4.55 14.46 8.00
CA ILE A 205 -3.83 14.62 6.72
C ILE A 205 -4.11 16.01 6.13
N THR A 206 -5.35 16.48 6.22
CA THR A 206 -5.74 17.82 5.74
C THR A 206 -4.97 18.91 6.49
N GLU A 207 -4.91 18.81 7.82
CA GLU A 207 -4.16 19.74 8.66
C GLU A 207 -2.66 19.72 8.34
N TYR A 208 -2.08 18.52 8.22
CA TYR A 208 -0.67 18.39 7.84
C TYR A 208 -0.41 19.01 6.46
N ASN A 209 -1.26 18.77 5.47
CA ASN A 209 -1.08 19.33 4.13
C ASN A 209 -1.16 20.87 4.12
N GLN A 210 -1.89 21.47 5.07
CA GLN A 210 -2.01 22.93 5.21
C GLN A 210 -0.87 23.56 6.03
N THR A 211 -0.38 22.86 7.06
CA THR A 211 0.45 23.46 8.11
C THR A 211 1.81 22.79 8.30
N GLY A 212 1.99 21.57 7.79
CA GLY A 212 3.12 20.69 8.08
C GLY A 212 3.08 20.07 9.49
N ASN A 213 2.04 20.33 10.29
CA ASN A 213 1.90 19.80 11.64
C ASN A 213 1.28 18.39 11.63
N PHE A 214 1.90 17.46 12.33
CA PHE A 214 1.45 16.07 12.48
C PHE A 214 1.21 15.68 13.95
N LEU A 215 1.50 16.59 14.90
CA LEU A 215 1.56 16.28 16.33
C LEU A 215 0.18 16.01 16.94
N ASP A 216 -0.88 16.54 16.33
CA ASP A 216 -2.24 16.42 16.84
C ASP A 216 -2.89 15.05 16.56
N SER A 217 -2.24 14.20 15.76
CA SER A 217 -2.70 12.84 15.46
C SER A 217 -1.58 11.82 15.61
N LYS A 218 -1.61 11.09 16.74
CA LYS A 218 -0.71 9.96 17.01
C LYS A 218 -0.77 8.87 15.93
N TYR A 219 -1.94 8.66 15.33
CA TYR A 219 -2.13 7.68 14.26
C TYR A 219 -1.46 8.12 12.96
N PHE A 220 -1.59 9.40 12.59
CA PHE A 220 -0.88 9.94 11.43
C PHE A 220 0.62 10.01 11.69
N PHE A 221 1.05 10.39 12.91
CA PHE A 221 2.46 10.44 13.30
C PHE A 221 3.20 9.12 13.08
N LYS A 222 2.56 7.98 13.34
CA LYS A 222 3.13 6.67 13.00
C LYS A 222 3.48 6.55 11.51
N TYR A 223 2.62 7.02 10.61
CA TYR A 223 2.88 6.98 9.17
C TYR A 223 3.93 8.00 8.74
N TYR A 224 3.95 9.18 9.37
CA TYR A 224 5.03 10.14 9.21
C TYR A 224 6.40 9.50 9.56
N VAL A 225 6.51 8.85 10.71
CA VAL A 225 7.75 8.14 11.12
C VAL A 225 8.11 7.05 10.11
N GLN A 226 7.13 6.25 9.67
CA GLN A 226 7.35 5.23 8.64
C GLN A 226 7.94 5.85 7.36
N ALA A 227 7.36 6.95 6.86
CA ALA A 227 7.84 7.65 5.67
C ALA A 227 9.26 8.18 5.86
N GLN A 228 9.57 8.80 7.01
CA GLN A 228 10.92 9.28 7.32
C GLN A 228 11.95 8.15 7.33
N VAL A 229 11.60 6.99 7.88
CA VAL A 229 12.46 5.80 7.85
C VAL A 229 12.64 5.28 6.42
N GLN A 230 11.58 5.25 5.60
CA GLN A 230 11.68 4.85 4.19
C GLN A 230 12.56 5.80 3.39
N LEU A 231 12.42 7.11 3.61
CA LEU A 231 13.29 8.14 3.03
C LEU A 231 14.72 7.91 3.47
N ALA A 232 14.96 7.71 4.77
CA ALA A 232 16.28 7.38 5.30
C ALA A 232 16.87 6.20 4.52
N CYS A 233 16.16 5.05 4.52
CA CYS A 233 16.55 3.77 3.91
C CYS A 233 16.82 3.81 2.40
N THR A 234 16.24 4.77 1.68
CA THR A 234 16.37 4.90 0.22
C THR A 234 17.25 6.06 -0.21
N GLY A 235 17.47 7.05 0.66
CA GLY A 235 18.18 8.28 0.30
C GLY A 235 17.37 9.26 -0.54
N LEU A 236 16.07 9.02 -0.78
CA LEU A 236 15.21 9.97 -1.48
C LEU A 236 14.76 11.12 -0.57
N SER A 237 14.27 12.19 -1.20
CA SER A 237 13.83 13.44 -0.56
C SER A 237 12.33 13.49 -0.26
N LYS A 238 11.49 12.75 -1.00
CA LYS A 238 10.02 12.81 -0.90
C LYS A 238 9.36 11.45 -0.89
N CYS A 239 8.33 11.32 -0.05
CA CYS A 239 7.47 10.16 0.04
C CYS A 239 6.01 10.61 -0.01
N ASN A 240 5.28 10.11 -1.00
CA ASN A 240 3.85 10.30 -1.15
C ASN A 240 3.16 9.21 -0.33
N LEU A 241 2.55 9.60 0.79
CA LEU A 241 1.64 8.78 1.56
C LEU A 241 0.24 8.94 0.96
N PHE A 242 -0.16 7.98 0.13
CA PHE A 242 -1.46 7.98 -0.54
C PHE A 242 -2.44 7.09 0.21
N PHE A 243 -3.53 7.67 0.71
CA PHE A 243 -4.53 6.97 1.48
C PHE A 243 -5.81 6.76 0.65
N LEU A 244 -6.37 5.56 0.71
CA LEU A 244 -7.76 5.28 0.39
C LEU A 244 -8.53 5.29 1.71
N ILE A 245 -9.34 6.32 1.96
CA ILE A 245 -10.14 6.47 3.18
C ILE A 245 -11.62 6.44 2.81
N GLY A 246 -12.29 5.33 3.13
CA GLY A 246 -13.62 5.07 2.57
C GLY A 246 -13.58 5.12 1.04
N ASP A 247 -14.38 6.00 0.45
CA ASP A 247 -14.44 6.21 -1.00
C ASP A 247 -13.56 7.39 -1.48
N GLU A 248 -12.82 8.05 -0.57
CA GLU A 248 -12.03 9.24 -0.89
C GLU A 248 -10.53 8.95 -0.89
N PRO A 249 -9.83 9.17 -2.02
CA PRO A 249 -8.38 9.16 -2.07
C PRO A 249 -7.81 10.50 -1.56
N ILE A 250 -6.81 10.44 -0.68
CA ILE A 250 -6.10 11.62 -0.19
C ILE A 250 -4.59 11.38 -0.22
N ASN A 251 -3.84 12.31 -0.82
CA ASN A 251 -2.38 12.27 -0.84
C ASN A 251 -1.78 13.21 0.19
N CYS A 252 -0.63 12.82 0.71
CA CYS A 252 0.19 13.60 1.62
C CYS A 252 1.65 13.47 1.23
N VAL A 253 2.31 14.59 0.94
CA VAL A 253 3.73 14.59 0.57
C VAL A 253 4.58 14.83 1.80
N ILE A 254 5.38 13.84 2.16
CA ILE A 254 6.33 13.91 3.26
C ILE A 254 7.72 14.23 2.72
N GLU A 255 8.25 15.37 3.13
CA GLU A 255 9.64 15.75 2.85
C GLU A 255 10.59 15.15 3.87
N ARG A 256 11.78 14.75 3.40
CA ARG A 256 12.83 14.17 4.23
C ARG A 256 13.32 15.18 5.26
N ASN A 257 13.20 14.82 6.53
CA ASN A 257 13.72 15.61 7.64
C ASN A 257 14.92 14.89 8.29
N ASN A 258 16.14 15.27 7.91
CA ASN A 258 17.36 14.68 8.47
C ASN A 258 17.51 14.89 9.98
N GLY A 259 17.03 16.03 10.51
CA GLY A 259 17.06 16.30 11.95
C GLY A 259 16.12 15.39 12.74
N PHE A 260 14.97 15.03 12.16
CA PHE A 260 14.06 14.03 12.73
C PHE A 260 14.61 12.61 12.57
N ILE A 261 15.09 12.23 11.37
CA ILE A 261 15.68 10.92 11.10
C ILE A 261 16.85 10.62 12.05
N GLY A 262 17.68 11.61 12.40
CA GLY A 262 18.78 11.41 13.34
C GLY A 262 18.33 11.12 14.79
N LYS A 263 17.06 11.35 15.13
CA LYS A 263 16.48 11.10 16.46
C LYS A 263 15.69 9.78 16.53
N VAL A 264 15.31 9.22 15.39
CA VAL A 264 14.54 7.97 15.25
C VAL A 264 15.49 6.79 15.09
#